data_AF-A0A7S4UHQ6-F1
#
_entry.id   AF-A0A7S4UHQ6-F1
#
_cell.length_a   1.000
_cell.length_b   1.000
_cell.length_c   1.000
_cell.angle_alpha   90.00
_cell.angle_beta   90.00
_cell.angle_gamma   90.00
#
_symmetry.space_group_name_H-M   'P 1'
#
loop_
_entity.id
_entity.type
_entity.pdbx_description
1 polymer ?
#
loop_
_entity_poly.entity_id
_entity_poly.type
_entity_poly.pdbx_seq_one_letter_code
_entity_poly.pdbx_strand_id
1 'polypeptide(L)'
;DVCSSDLEAKISLYKGGIYNIRCDAVCNATDIFLSGGGGLDSAMHKMAGRFQLAEELLLLDGCPTGYCEISRGYCLPAKYIIHCVGPMNRDATKLASCYNSALEMAVEHKIRTLAFPCIATGCFGFPLEASAQIALQTVRRWLEIGDNRTKIDRIVFVMYRTNELQAYGRWISSVFPAMGSIPIPEMVKQLQMEGEGEEVEIFKHVTKNDEFLDPWLSKALEKKKKKEEEKGRRGKEEEEEKKRTRKDNGFEENGFFVIEGKEEKEEEKE
;
A
#
# COMPACT_ATOMS: atom_id res chain seq x y z
N ASP A 1 28.71 -14.08 12.86
CA ASP A 1 28.90 -13.03 11.86
C ASP A 1 28.21 -13.37 10.55
N VAL A 2 27.29 -12.52 10.10
CA VAL A 2 26.70 -12.62 8.76
C VAL A 2 27.73 -12.04 7.78
N CYS A 3 28.09 -12.79 6.75
CA CYS A 3 28.96 -12.24 5.70
C CYS A 3 28.16 -11.19 4.92
N SER A 4 28.70 -9.97 4.78
CA SER A 4 28.06 -8.88 4.04
C SER A 4 27.48 -9.39 2.70
N SER A 5 28.28 -10.20 1.97
CA SER A 5 27.96 -10.71 0.63
C SER A 5 26.62 -11.44 0.50
N ASP A 6 26.13 -12.08 1.57
CA ASP A 6 24.83 -12.77 1.59
C ASP A 6 23.67 -11.77 1.59
N LEU A 7 23.83 -10.62 2.26
CA LEU A 7 22.84 -9.55 2.27
C LEU A 7 22.77 -8.82 0.94
N GLU A 8 23.92 -8.58 0.31
CA GLU A 8 23.97 -7.89 -0.98
C GLU A 8 23.31 -8.71 -2.10
N ALA A 9 23.43 -10.05 -2.06
CA ALA A 9 22.73 -10.94 -3.01
C ALA A 9 21.18 -10.83 -2.94
N LYS A 10 20.63 -10.26 -1.86
CA LYS A 10 19.20 -10.02 -1.67
C LYS A 10 18.72 -8.68 -2.22
N ILE A 11 19.60 -7.79 -2.66
CA ILE A 11 19.23 -6.43 -3.06
C ILE A 11 19.44 -6.22 -4.56
N SER A 12 18.52 -5.51 -5.21
CA SER A 12 18.71 -4.99 -6.56
C SER A 12 18.18 -3.57 -6.67
N LEU A 13 18.80 -2.77 -7.54
CA LEU A 13 18.26 -1.51 -8.00
C LEU A 13 17.70 -1.72 -9.40
N TYR A 14 16.58 -1.08 -9.72
CA TYR A 14 15.99 -1.13 -11.05
C TYR A 14 15.45 0.24 -11.44
N LYS A 15 15.59 0.60 -12.72
CA LYS A 15 15.03 1.84 -13.25
C LYS A 15 13.85 1.54 -14.17
N GLY A 16 12.66 1.95 -13.80
CA GLY A 16 11.48 1.76 -14.64
C GLY A 16 10.16 1.86 -13.88
N GLY A 17 9.08 1.41 -14.54
CA GLY A 17 7.76 1.30 -13.93
C GLY A 17 7.66 0.07 -13.02
N ILE A 18 7.44 0.29 -11.73
CA ILE A 18 7.29 -0.80 -10.74
C ILE A 18 6.12 -1.75 -11.07
N TYR A 19 5.08 -1.26 -11.75
CA TYR A 19 3.93 -2.05 -12.18
C TYR A 19 4.26 -3.10 -13.27
N ASN A 20 5.46 -3.07 -13.88
CA ASN A 20 5.90 -4.06 -14.85
C ASN A 20 6.74 -5.19 -14.22
N ILE A 21 7.01 -5.14 -12.91
CA ILE A 21 7.88 -6.10 -12.24
C ILE A 21 7.12 -7.41 -11.99
N ARG A 22 7.68 -8.53 -12.46
CA ARG A 22 7.17 -9.88 -12.19
C ARG A 22 7.77 -10.41 -10.88
N CYS A 23 7.10 -10.16 -9.76
CA CYS A 23 7.51 -10.67 -8.46
C CYS A 23 6.29 -11.12 -7.64
N ASP A 24 6.49 -11.59 -6.41
CA ASP A 24 5.37 -11.95 -5.56
C ASP A 24 4.58 -10.71 -5.15
N ALA A 25 5.26 -9.60 -4.78
CA ALA A 25 4.57 -8.36 -4.46
C ALA A 25 5.31 -7.11 -4.91
N VAL A 26 4.54 -6.10 -5.33
CA VAL A 26 5.01 -4.73 -5.53
C VAL A 26 4.43 -3.84 -4.44
N CYS A 27 5.20 -2.87 -3.98
CA CYS A 27 4.70 -1.85 -3.07
C CYS A 27 4.10 -0.67 -3.86
N ASN A 28 3.00 -0.16 -3.36
CA ASN A 28 2.37 1.08 -3.81
C ASN A 28 2.57 2.17 -2.75
N ALA A 29 2.80 3.42 -3.15
CA ALA A 29 2.85 4.55 -2.21
C ALA A 29 1.53 5.31 -2.31
N THR A 30 0.71 5.25 -1.27
CA THR A 30 -0.67 5.75 -1.27
C THR A 30 -0.98 6.59 -0.01
N ASP A 31 -2.20 7.13 0.05
CA ASP A 31 -2.72 7.86 1.19
C ASP A 31 -3.44 6.96 2.21
N ILE A 32 -3.85 7.54 3.34
CA ILE A 32 -4.50 6.82 4.44
C ILE A 32 -5.86 6.19 4.06
N PHE A 33 -6.48 6.63 2.97
CA PHE A 33 -7.81 6.18 2.55
C PHE A 33 -7.74 5.04 1.54
N LEU A 34 -6.57 4.71 1.00
CA LEU A 34 -6.37 3.65 0.00
C LEU A 34 -7.26 3.84 -1.25
N SER A 35 -7.60 5.09 -1.56
CA SER A 35 -8.68 5.41 -2.49
C SER A 35 -8.23 5.65 -3.94
N GLY A 36 -6.92 5.55 -4.18
CA GLY A 36 -6.30 5.86 -5.47
C GLY A 36 -6.09 7.36 -5.64
N GLY A 37 -4.87 7.80 -5.38
CA GLY A 37 -4.41 9.19 -5.53
C GLY A 37 -3.78 9.49 -6.90
N GLY A 38 -2.90 10.50 -6.93
CA GLY A 38 -2.10 10.88 -8.09
C GLY A 38 -0.76 10.13 -8.20
N GLY A 39 0.00 10.39 -9.26
CA GLY A 39 1.35 9.85 -9.43
C GLY A 39 1.39 8.33 -9.57
N LEU A 40 2.24 7.67 -8.76
CA LEU A 40 2.41 6.21 -8.78
C LEU A 40 1.09 5.49 -8.46
N ASP A 41 0.33 5.98 -7.49
CA ASP A 41 -0.90 5.32 -7.03
C ASP A 41 -1.95 5.25 -8.15
N SER A 42 -2.17 6.36 -8.86
CA SER A 42 -3.05 6.39 -10.04
C SER A 42 -2.60 5.42 -11.13
N ALA A 43 -1.28 5.34 -11.36
CA ALA A 43 -0.71 4.41 -12.32
C ALA A 43 -0.92 2.96 -11.87
N MET A 44 -0.72 2.66 -10.58
CA MET A 44 -0.92 1.33 -10.02
C MET A 44 -2.37 0.88 -10.19
N HIS A 45 -3.36 1.71 -9.82
CA HIS A 45 -4.78 1.42 -10.05
C HIS A 45 -5.09 1.22 -11.52
N LYS A 46 -4.52 2.04 -12.41
CA LYS A 46 -4.72 1.89 -13.86
C LYS A 46 -4.20 0.54 -14.36
N MET A 47 -2.99 0.15 -13.94
CA MET A 47 -2.31 -1.05 -14.44
C MET A 47 -2.84 -2.35 -13.81
N ALA A 48 -3.25 -2.32 -12.54
CA ALA A 48 -3.88 -3.46 -11.88
C ALA A 48 -5.32 -3.71 -12.35
N GLY A 49 -5.99 -2.67 -12.86
CA GLY A 49 -7.42 -2.71 -13.17
C GLY A 49 -8.19 -1.91 -12.12
N ARG A 50 -8.67 -0.73 -12.53
CA ARG A 50 -9.18 0.30 -11.61
C ARG A 50 -10.33 -0.19 -10.75
N PHE A 51 -11.28 -0.90 -11.34
CA PHE A 51 -12.50 -1.35 -10.66
C PHE A 51 -12.19 -2.45 -9.65
N GLN A 52 -11.46 -3.48 -10.07
CA GLN A 52 -11.16 -4.63 -9.22
C GLN A 52 -10.32 -4.24 -8.01
N LEU A 53 -9.27 -3.43 -8.22
CA LEU A 53 -8.45 -2.97 -7.11
C LEU A 53 -9.24 -2.07 -6.15
N ALA A 54 -10.02 -1.12 -6.67
CA ALA A 54 -10.81 -0.23 -5.83
C ALA A 54 -11.86 -0.99 -5.01
N GLU A 55 -12.54 -2.00 -5.58
CA GLU A 55 -13.52 -2.81 -4.85
C GLU A 55 -12.89 -3.55 -3.65
N GLU A 56 -11.68 -4.10 -3.80
CA GLU A 56 -10.98 -4.76 -2.69
C GLU A 56 -10.54 -3.75 -1.63
N LEU A 57 -10.01 -2.59 -2.04
CA LEU A 57 -9.56 -1.56 -1.10
C LEU A 57 -10.71 -0.90 -0.33
N LEU A 58 -11.90 -0.81 -0.91
CA LEU A 58 -13.12 -0.35 -0.22
C LEU A 58 -13.56 -1.30 0.92
N LEU A 59 -13.07 -2.54 0.95
CA LEU A 59 -13.34 -3.48 2.04
C LEU A 59 -12.39 -3.31 3.22
N LEU A 60 -11.34 -2.49 3.06
CA LEU A 60 -10.38 -2.15 4.10
C LEU A 60 -10.81 -0.86 4.82
N ASP A 61 -10.47 -0.75 6.10
CA ASP A 61 -10.81 0.42 6.94
C ASP A 61 -9.76 1.55 6.82
N GLY A 62 -9.11 1.66 5.65
CA GLY A 62 -7.95 2.53 5.42
C GLY A 62 -6.66 1.98 6.04
N CYS A 63 -5.62 2.80 6.09
CA CYS A 63 -4.33 2.42 6.67
C CYS A 63 -3.62 3.61 7.34
N PRO A 64 -3.19 3.49 8.61
CA PRO A 64 -2.51 4.58 9.30
C PRO A 64 -1.11 4.83 8.73
N THR A 65 -0.64 6.09 8.81
CA THR A 65 0.73 6.45 8.42
C THR A 65 1.78 5.60 9.15
N GLY A 66 2.71 5.06 8.36
CA GLY A 66 3.78 4.18 8.80
C GLY A 66 3.44 2.69 8.75
N TYR A 67 2.28 2.33 8.22
CA TYR A 67 1.82 0.94 8.07
C TYR A 67 1.46 0.65 6.61
N CYS A 68 1.14 -0.62 6.34
CA CYS A 68 0.74 -1.10 5.03
C CYS A 68 -0.50 -2.00 5.11
N GLU A 69 -1.22 -2.07 4.00
CA GLU A 69 -2.27 -3.07 3.74
C GLU A 69 -1.93 -3.89 2.50
N ILE A 70 -2.59 -5.03 2.28
CA ILE A 70 -2.34 -5.89 1.11
C ILE A 70 -3.60 -6.15 0.30
N SER A 71 -3.42 -6.28 -1.01
CA SER A 71 -4.46 -6.66 -1.97
C SER A 71 -3.88 -7.54 -3.06
N ARG A 72 -4.73 -8.05 -3.95
CA ARG A 72 -4.28 -8.78 -5.15
C ARG A 72 -3.66 -7.83 -6.19
N GLY A 73 -2.75 -8.38 -7.00
CA GLY A 73 -2.13 -7.66 -8.12
C GLY A 73 -3.00 -7.56 -9.37
N TYR A 74 -4.06 -8.37 -9.48
CA TYR A 74 -4.99 -8.35 -10.60
C TYR A 74 -4.31 -8.46 -11.97
N CYS A 75 -4.34 -7.40 -12.79
CA CYS A 75 -3.72 -7.38 -14.10
C CYS A 75 -2.20 -7.14 -14.07
N LEU A 76 -1.61 -6.91 -12.90
CA LEU A 76 -0.16 -6.78 -12.78
C LEU A 76 0.54 -8.14 -12.95
N PRO A 77 1.80 -8.15 -13.43
CA PRO A 77 2.64 -9.34 -13.37
C PRO A 77 2.93 -9.81 -11.94
N ALA A 78 2.83 -8.91 -10.96
CA ALA A 78 2.99 -9.21 -9.55
C ALA A 78 1.72 -9.83 -8.95
N LYS A 79 1.87 -10.79 -8.04
CA LYS A 79 0.72 -11.49 -7.44
C LYS A 79 -0.05 -10.61 -6.44
N TYR A 80 0.66 -9.75 -5.71
CA TYR A 80 0.12 -8.87 -4.68
C TYR A 80 0.57 -7.43 -4.83
N ILE A 81 -0.22 -6.52 -4.26
CA ILE A 81 0.16 -5.12 -4.03
C ILE A 81 0.15 -4.87 -2.53
N ILE A 82 1.27 -4.42 -1.99
CA ILE A 82 1.37 -3.92 -0.61
C ILE A 82 1.23 -2.39 -0.65
N HIS A 83 0.14 -1.87 -0.11
CA HIS A 83 -0.19 -0.45 -0.08
C HIS A 83 0.44 0.23 1.12
N CYS A 84 1.47 1.01 0.86
CA CYS A 84 2.32 1.64 1.87
C CYS A 84 1.91 3.10 2.10
N VAL A 85 1.54 3.45 3.35
CA VAL A 85 1.16 4.82 3.72
C VAL A 85 2.34 5.56 4.34
N GLY A 86 3.06 6.32 3.51
CA GLY A 86 4.20 7.13 3.93
C GLY A 86 3.81 8.43 4.67
N PRO A 87 4.75 9.06 5.39
CA PRO A 87 4.49 10.31 6.12
C PRO A 87 4.50 11.54 5.20
N MET A 88 3.56 12.47 5.41
CA MET A 88 3.55 13.81 4.79
C MET A 88 4.39 14.85 5.57
N ASN A 89 4.67 14.59 6.86
CA ASN A 89 5.37 15.49 7.78
C ASN A 89 6.89 15.21 7.85
N ARG A 90 7.44 14.44 6.91
CA ARG A 90 8.87 14.04 6.88
C ARG A 90 9.34 13.29 8.14
N ASP A 91 8.43 12.63 8.86
CA ASP A 91 8.78 11.80 10.01
C ASP A 91 9.57 10.55 9.56
N ALA A 92 10.88 10.57 9.82
CA ALA A 92 11.77 9.47 9.47
C ALA A 92 11.39 8.14 10.14
N THR A 93 10.86 8.19 11.36
CA THR A 93 10.43 7.01 12.11
C THR A 93 9.24 6.35 11.44
N LYS A 94 8.28 7.16 10.96
CA LYS A 94 7.13 6.67 10.21
C LYS A 94 7.51 6.14 8.83
N LEU A 95 8.48 6.76 8.15
CA LEU A 95 8.98 6.22 6.89
C LEU A 95 9.64 4.84 7.11
N ALA A 96 10.51 4.71 8.11
CA ALA A 96 11.11 3.43 8.48
C ALA A 96 10.06 2.38 8.88
N SER A 97 9.06 2.77 9.68
CA SER A 97 7.93 1.92 10.05
C SER A 97 7.20 1.38 8.82
N CYS A 98 7.01 2.22 7.79
CA CYS A 98 6.34 1.82 6.56
C CYS A 98 7.10 0.70 5.82
N TYR A 99 8.42 0.82 5.69
CA TYR A 99 9.25 -0.26 5.12
C TYR A 99 9.23 -1.53 5.97
N ASN A 100 9.32 -1.43 7.29
CA ASN A 100 9.23 -2.61 8.17
C ASN A 100 7.88 -3.30 8.06
N SER A 101 6.78 -2.53 8.09
CA SER A 101 5.42 -3.06 7.95
C SER A 101 5.24 -3.80 6.61
N ALA A 102 5.79 -3.29 5.51
CA ALA A 102 5.75 -3.99 4.23
C ALA A 102 6.54 -5.31 4.23
N LEU A 103 7.70 -5.35 4.90
CA LEU A 103 8.50 -6.57 5.05
C LEU A 103 7.83 -7.61 5.95
N GLU A 104 7.17 -7.15 7.01
CA GLU A 104 6.37 -7.99 7.90
C GLU A 104 5.16 -8.60 7.16
N MET A 105 4.44 -7.77 6.38
CA MET A 105 3.38 -8.24 5.48
C MET A 105 3.91 -9.27 4.48
N ALA A 106 5.10 -9.06 3.92
CA ALA A 106 5.70 -10.01 3.01
C ALA A 106 5.93 -11.37 3.69
N VAL A 107 6.45 -11.38 4.92
CA VAL A 107 6.64 -12.62 5.69
C VAL A 107 5.31 -13.30 6.02
N GLU A 108 4.31 -12.55 6.50
CA GLU A 108 3.00 -13.08 6.86
C GLU A 108 2.32 -13.77 5.67
N HIS A 109 2.47 -13.19 4.48
CA HIS A 109 1.86 -13.69 3.24
C HIS A 109 2.80 -14.59 2.41
N LYS A 110 3.95 -15.01 2.96
CA LYS A 110 4.94 -15.88 2.29
C LYS A 110 5.44 -15.32 0.95
N ILE A 111 5.45 -14.01 0.81
CA ILE A 111 6.03 -13.28 -0.32
C ILE A 111 7.55 -13.36 -0.19
N ARG A 112 8.23 -13.85 -1.23
CA ARG A 112 9.68 -14.03 -1.22
C ARG A 112 10.39 -13.01 -2.10
N THR A 113 9.69 -12.41 -3.05
CA THR A 113 10.22 -11.36 -3.93
C THR A 113 9.39 -10.09 -3.85
N LEU A 114 10.03 -8.99 -3.43
CA LEU A 114 9.34 -7.73 -3.10
C LEU A 114 10.00 -6.55 -3.84
N ALA A 115 9.19 -5.67 -4.44
CA ALA A 115 9.67 -4.46 -5.08
C ALA A 115 9.16 -3.20 -4.36
N PHE A 116 10.06 -2.28 -4.02
CA PHE A 116 9.75 -1.00 -3.38
C PHE A 116 9.90 0.17 -4.34
N PRO A 117 8.95 1.12 -4.38
CA PRO A 117 9.18 2.43 -4.99
C PRO A 117 9.93 3.35 -4.01
N CYS A 118 10.24 4.57 -4.44
CA CYS A 118 10.69 5.63 -3.53
C CYS A 118 9.52 6.19 -2.71
N ILE A 119 9.20 5.57 -1.57
CA ILE A 119 8.06 5.96 -0.72
C ILE A 119 8.24 7.41 -0.19
N ALA A 120 7.15 8.18 -0.21
CA ALA A 120 7.01 9.55 0.29
C ALA A 120 7.84 10.65 -0.42
N THR A 121 8.60 10.36 -1.47
CA THR A 121 9.46 11.39 -2.14
C THR A 121 8.76 12.20 -3.23
N GLY A 122 7.57 11.79 -3.65
CA GLY A 122 6.73 12.50 -4.63
C GLY A 122 5.92 13.63 -3.98
N CYS A 123 4.59 13.57 -4.12
CA CYS A 123 3.67 14.58 -3.59
C CYS A 123 3.80 14.81 -2.08
N PHE A 124 4.29 13.83 -1.31
CA PHE A 124 4.47 13.94 0.15
C PHE A 124 5.76 14.71 0.53
N GLY A 125 6.65 14.99 -0.43
CA GLY A 125 7.74 15.94 -0.28
C GLY A 125 8.85 15.52 0.68
N PHE A 126 9.03 14.22 0.97
CA PHE A 126 10.15 13.72 1.75
C PHE A 126 11.48 13.94 0.98
N PRO A 127 12.54 14.48 1.61
CA PRO A 127 13.81 14.71 0.92
C PRO A 127 14.39 13.40 0.36
N LEU A 128 14.69 13.40 -0.94
CA LEU A 128 15.07 12.18 -1.68
C LEU A 128 16.28 11.45 -1.06
N GLU A 129 17.34 12.19 -0.73
CA GLU A 129 18.55 11.61 -0.10
C GLU A 129 18.25 10.93 1.23
N ALA A 130 17.50 11.63 2.10
CA ALA A 130 17.14 11.08 3.40
C ALA A 130 16.21 9.86 3.25
N SER A 131 15.26 9.89 2.30
CA SER A 131 14.39 8.76 2.02
C SER A 131 15.17 7.54 1.53
N ALA A 132 16.10 7.72 0.57
CA ALA A 132 16.94 6.64 0.06
C ALA A 132 17.79 6.02 1.17
N GLN A 133 18.41 6.85 2.02
CA GLN A 133 19.16 6.39 3.18
C GLN A 133 18.29 5.56 4.12
N ILE A 134 17.12 6.07 4.53
CA ILE A 134 16.19 5.39 5.44
C ILE A 134 15.75 4.06 4.85
N ALA A 135 15.32 4.04 3.59
CA ALA A 135 14.86 2.84 2.90
C ALA A 135 15.91 1.72 2.94
N LEU A 136 17.14 2.04 2.51
CA LEU A 136 18.24 1.08 2.45
C LEU A 136 18.64 0.60 3.86
N GLN A 137 18.79 1.52 4.81
CA GLN A 137 19.18 1.18 6.18
C GLN A 137 18.12 0.33 6.90
N THR A 138 16.84 0.64 6.72
CA THR A 138 15.73 -0.13 7.29
C THR A 138 15.72 -1.55 6.72
N VAL A 139 15.80 -1.71 5.41
CA VAL A 139 15.84 -3.03 4.76
C VAL A 139 17.06 -3.83 5.20
N ARG A 140 18.25 -3.22 5.23
CA ARG A 140 19.46 -3.89 5.72
C ARG A 140 19.28 -4.40 7.15
N ARG A 141 18.86 -3.52 8.06
CA ARG A 141 18.65 -3.87 9.46
C ARG A 141 17.63 -4.99 9.61
N TRP A 142 16.56 -4.96 8.82
CA TRP A 142 15.55 -6.01 8.85
C TRP A 142 16.10 -7.36 8.41
N LEU A 143 16.93 -7.41 7.37
CA LEU A 143 17.58 -8.64 6.88
C LEU A 143 18.59 -9.22 7.90
N GLU A 144 19.25 -8.35 8.67
CA GLU A 144 20.19 -8.74 9.73
C GLU A 144 19.49 -9.33 10.97
N ILE A 145 18.19 -9.10 11.15
CA ILE A 145 17.44 -9.60 12.30
C ILE A 145 17.08 -11.08 12.10
N GLY A 146 17.58 -11.94 12.99
CA GLY A 146 17.21 -13.35 13.07
C GLY A 146 17.41 -14.11 11.76
N ASP A 147 16.34 -14.75 11.30
CA ASP A 147 16.28 -15.52 10.06
C ASP A 147 15.59 -14.76 8.91
N ASN A 148 15.31 -13.46 9.05
CA ASN A 148 14.53 -12.70 8.06
C ASN A 148 15.08 -12.80 6.63
N ARG A 149 16.41 -12.81 6.46
CA ARG A 149 17.04 -12.98 5.15
C ARG A 149 16.74 -14.31 4.44
N THR A 150 16.31 -15.36 5.15
CA THR A 150 15.94 -16.65 4.53
C THR A 150 14.48 -16.65 4.05
N LYS A 151 13.66 -15.74 4.60
CA LYS A 151 12.25 -15.56 4.26
C LYS A 151 12.06 -14.80 2.94
N ILE A 152 13.06 -14.01 2.54
CA ILE A 152 13.07 -13.21 1.32
C ILE A 152 14.20 -13.66 0.40
N ASP A 153 13.89 -13.84 -0.88
CA ASP A 153 14.86 -14.14 -1.94
C ASP A 153 15.42 -12.87 -2.56
N ARG A 154 14.58 -11.86 -2.77
CA ARG A 154 14.98 -10.61 -3.42
C ARG A 154 14.13 -9.42 -3.01
N ILE A 155 14.79 -8.30 -2.76
CA ILE A 155 14.22 -6.97 -2.58
C ILE A 155 14.74 -6.08 -3.71
N VAL A 156 13.83 -5.49 -4.48
CA VAL A 156 14.16 -4.61 -5.60
C VAL A 156 13.73 -3.19 -5.26
N PHE A 157 14.65 -2.24 -5.22
CA PHE A 157 14.29 -0.82 -5.19
C PHE A 157 14.12 -0.32 -6.62
N VAL A 158 12.91 0.14 -6.94
CA VAL A 158 12.51 0.58 -8.27
C VAL A 158 12.40 2.09 -8.30
N MET A 159 13.27 2.71 -9.09
CA MET A 159 13.34 4.14 -9.30
C MET A 159 12.72 4.48 -10.65
N TYR A 160 11.90 5.52 -10.69
CA TYR A 160 11.30 5.98 -11.95
C TYR A 160 12.18 7.03 -12.62
N ARG A 161 12.74 7.96 -11.82
CA ARG A 161 13.56 9.07 -12.30
C ARG A 161 15.05 8.79 -12.12
N THR A 162 15.87 9.40 -12.98
CA THR A 162 17.33 9.27 -12.90
C THR A 162 17.90 9.82 -11.59
N ASN A 163 17.35 10.91 -11.04
CA ASN A 163 17.82 11.47 -9.77
C ASN A 163 17.58 10.53 -8.58
N GLU A 164 16.48 9.76 -8.60
CA GLU A 164 16.21 8.72 -7.60
C GLU A 164 17.25 7.62 -7.68
N LEU A 165 17.56 7.12 -8.89
CA LEU A 165 18.58 6.10 -9.08
C LEU A 165 19.97 6.58 -8.61
N GLN A 166 20.32 7.85 -8.87
CA GLN A 166 21.56 8.44 -8.37
C GLN A 166 21.59 8.53 -6.84
N ALA A 167 20.48 8.91 -6.20
CA ALA A 167 20.38 8.96 -4.74
C ALA A 167 20.58 7.57 -4.12
N TYR A 168 19.83 6.56 -4.60
CA TYR A 168 19.98 5.18 -4.14
C TYR A 168 21.38 4.62 -4.44
N GLY A 169 21.94 4.89 -5.61
CA GLY A 169 23.31 4.47 -5.97
C GLY A 169 24.40 5.06 -5.08
N ARG A 170 24.22 6.29 -4.57
CA ARG A 170 25.16 6.88 -3.59
C ARG A 170 25.08 6.19 -2.24
N TRP A 171 23.87 5.95 -1.75
CA TRP A 171 23.68 5.34 -0.43
C TRP A 171 23.95 3.84 -0.42
N ILE A 172 23.74 3.13 -1.53
CA ILE A 172 23.91 1.68 -1.56
C ILE A 172 25.36 1.26 -1.31
N SER A 173 26.35 2.05 -1.70
CA SER A 173 27.77 1.75 -1.43
C SER A 173 28.10 1.86 0.06
N SER A 174 27.42 2.74 0.79
CA SER A 174 27.60 2.91 2.23
C SER A 174 26.83 1.85 3.02
N VAL A 175 25.60 1.56 2.60
CA VAL A 175 24.71 0.62 3.29
C VAL A 175 24.96 -0.83 2.87
N PHE A 176 25.47 -1.11 1.68
CA PHE A 176 25.74 -2.44 1.14
C PHE A 176 27.11 -2.44 0.44
N PRO A 177 28.22 -2.44 1.21
CA PRO A 177 29.55 -2.14 0.68
C PRO A 177 30.03 -3.05 -0.46
N ALA A 178 29.61 -4.32 -0.50
CA ALA A 178 30.02 -5.20 -1.62
C ALA A 178 29.42 -4.79 -2.97
N MET A 179 28.26 -4.10 -2.96
CA MET A 179 27.63 -3.53 -4.16
C MET A 179 28.31 -2.24 -4.63
N GLY A 180 29.04 -1.55 -3.76
CA GLY A 180 29.72 -0.28 -4.06
C GLY A 180 30.97 -0.38 -4.94
N SER A 181 31.31 -1.60 -5.40
CA SER A 181 32.42 -1.84 -6.31
C SER A 181 32.11 -1.47 -7.77
N ILE A 182 30.83 -1.24 -8.10
CA ILE A 182 30.40 -0.82 -9.44
C ILE A 182 30.19 0.70 -9.46
N PRO A 183 30.87 1.47 -10.35
CA PRO A 183 30.65 2.91 -10.45
C PRO A 183 29.18 3.25 -10.77
N ILE A 184 28.60 4.24 -10.07
CA ILE A 184 27.20 4.66 -10.26
C ILE A 184 26.85 4.93 -11.73
N PRO A 185 27.69 5.62 -12.55
CA PRO A 185 27.39 5.80 -13.98
C PRO A 185 27.30 4.48 -14.74
N GLU A 186 28.10 3.48 -14.37
CA GLU A 186 28.09 2.15 -14.98
C GLU A 186 26.88 1.33 -14.51
N MET A 187 26.52 1.39 -13.22
CA MET A 187 25.24 0.84 -12.72
C MET A 187 24.05 1.46 -13.45
N VAL A 188 24.03 2.78 -13.60
CA VAL A 188 22.96 3.50 -14.31
C VAL A 188 22.89 3.07 -15.77
N LYS A 189 24.05 2.93 -16.43
CA LYS A 189 24.14 2.49 -17.82
C LYS A 189 23.71 1.02 -18.00
N GLN A 190 24.13 0.11 -17.12
CA GLN A 190 23.71 -1.29 -17.10
C GLN A 190 22.18 -1.40 -16.92
N LEU A 191 21.62 -0.69 -15.93
CA LEU A 191 20.18 -0.68 -15.68
C LEU A 191 19.35 -0.02 -16.81
N GLN A 192 19.95 0.89 -17.59
CA GLN A 192 19.31 1.49 -18.76
C GLN A 192 19.36 0.57 -19.98
N MET A 193 20.48 -0.11 -20.21
CA MET A 193 20.67 -1.09 -21.27
C MET A 193 19.75 -2.31 -21.10
N GLU A 194 19.57 -2.79 -19.87
CA GLU A 194 18.65 -3.89 -19.52
C GLU A 194 17.16 -3.51 -19.64
N GLY A 195 16.85 -2.21 -19.80
CA GLY A 195 15.49 -1.71 -20.02
C GLY A 195 15.07 -1.63 -21.50
N GLU A 196 16.00 -1.83 -22.45
CA GLU A 196 15.76 -1.70 -23.91
C GLU A 196 15.88 -3.03 -24.68
N GLY A 197 16.22 -4.14 -24.01
CA GLY A 197 16.33 -5.48 -24.60
C GLY A 197 15.62 -6.55 -23.76
N GLU A 198 15.21 -7.63 -24.42
CA GLU A 198 14.51 -8.84 -23.96
C GLU A 198 14.57 -9.21 -22.47
N GLU A 199 13.43 -9.74 -21.98
CA GLU A 199 13.20 -10.46 -20.71
C GLU A 199 14.33 -10.42 -19.68
N VAL A 200 14.10 -9.59 -18.66
CA VAL A 200 14.89 -9.45 -17.44
C VAL A 200 15.33 -10.82 -16.87
N GLU A 201 16.62 -11.12 -17.02
CA GLU A 201 17.31 -12.33 -16.53
C GLU A 201 17.28 -12.48 -15.00
N ILE A 202 16.82 -11.45 -14.28
CA ILE A 202 16.73 -11.37 -12.80
C ILE A 202 15.76 -12.43 -12.22
N PHE A 203 14.87 -13.02 -13.04
CA PHE A 203 13.79 -13.90 -12.59
C PHE A 203 13.96 -15.40 -12.90
N LYS A 204 15.10 -15.85 -13.46
CA LYS A 204 15.30 -17.26 -13.88
C LYS A 204 15.21 -18.30 -12.76
N HIS A 205 15.14 -17.91 -11.47
CA HIS A 205 15.05 -18.83 -10.33
C HIS A 205 13.65 -18.96 -9.69
N VAL A 206 12.61 -18.33 -10.22
CA VAL A 206 11.28 -18.34 -9.59
C VAL A 206 10.23 -18.97 -10.50
N THR A 207 10.32 -20.28 -10.68
CA THR A 207 9.14 -21.09 -11.03
C THR A 207 9.33 -22.51 -10.53
N LYS A 208 8.60 -22.89 -9.47
CA LYS A 208 7.99 -24.21 -9.33
C LYS A 208 6.99 -24.16 -8.18
N ASN A 209 5.77 -24.62 -8.49
CA ASN A 209 4.61 -24.81 -7.62
C ASN A 209 3.59 -23.67 -7.63
N ASP A 210 2.95 -23.50 -8.79
CA ASP A 210 1.54 -23.12 -8.81
C ASP A 210 0.72 -24.38 -8.58
N GLU A 211 0.06 -24.47 -7.43
CA GLU A 211 -1.14 -25.26 -7.17
C GLU A 211 -1.54 -25.04 -5.70
N PHE A 212 -2.22 -23.93 -5.38
CA PHE A 212 -3.03 -23.88 -4.15
C PHE A 212 -4.11 -22.80 -4.27
N LEU A 213 -5.37 -23.23 -4.38
CA LEU A 213 -6.51 -22.40 -4.02
C LEU A 213 -6.44 -22.17 -2.50
N ASP A 214 -6.15 -20.93 -2.11
CA ASP A 214 -5.75 -20.55 -0.76
C ASP A 214 -6.92 -20.65 0.26
N PRO A 215 -6.78 -21.40 1.37
CA PRO A 215 -7.74 -21.49 2.47
C PRO A 215 -8.20 -20.15 3.06
N TRP A 216 -7.42 -19.08 2.85
CA TRP A 216 -7.80 -17.72 3.26
C TRP A 216 -9.03 -17.18 2.52
N LEU A 217 -9.21 -17.53 1.23
CA LEU A 217 -10.35 -17.07 0.43
C LEU A 217 -11.69 -17.60 0.96
N SER A 218 -11.72 -18.87 1.36
CA SER A 218 -12.91 -19.48 1.99
C SER A 218 -13.24 -18.78 3.30
N LYS A 219 -12.22 -18.44 4.11
CA LYS A 219 -12.39 -17.78 5.41
C LYS A 219 -12.84 -16.31 5.28
N ALA A 220 -12.36 -15.61 4.25
CA ALA A 220 -12.76 -14.25 3.92
C ALA A 220 -14.20 -14.18 3.40
N LEU A 221 -14.60 -15.12 2.53
CA LEU A 221 -15.99 -15.24 2.05
C LEU A 221 -16.95 -15.59 3.19
N GLU A 222 -16.54 -16.43 4.13
CA GLU A 222 -17.34 -16.81 5.30
C GLU A 222 -17.50 -15.63 6.28
N LYS A 223 -16.46 -14.80 6.47
CA LYS A 223 -16.55 -13.52 7.21
C LYS A 223 -17.47 -12.51 6.51
N LYS A 224 -17.40 -12.40 5.18
CA LYS A 224 -18.26 -11.52 4.38
C LYS A 224 -19.74 -11.90 4.54
N LYS A 225 -20.03 -13.20 4.44
CA LYS A 225 -21.39 -13.75 4.61
C LYS A 225 -21.97 -13.44 6.00
N LYS A 226 -21.16 -13.60 7.06
CA LYS A 226 -21.57 -13.24 8.43
C LYS A 226 -21.84 -11.74 8.61
N LYS A 227 -21.02 -10.86 8.04
CA LYS A 227 -21.23 -9.40 8.07
C LYS A 227 -22.50 -8.97 7.30
N GLU A 228 -22.81 -9.63 6.18
CA GLU A 228 -24.03 -9.37 5.41
C GLU A 228 -25.30 -9.82 6.17
N GLU A 229 -25.25 -10.98 6.83
CA GLU A 229 -26.34 -11.47 7.70
C GLU A 229 -26.60 -10.55 8.91
N GLU A 230 -25.54 -10.02 9.51
CA GLU A 230 -25.62 -9.09 10.66
C GLU A 230 -26.18 -7.72 10.25
N LYS A 231 -25.77 -7.18 9.08
CA LYS A 231 -26.37 -5.97 8.50
C LYS A 231 -27.85 -6.16 8.18
N GLY A 232 -28.24 -7.33 7.69
CA GLY A 232 -29.64 -7.68 7.42
C GLY A 232 -30.51 -7.74 8.68
N ARG A 233 -29.97 -8.23 9.81
CA ARG A 233 -30.68 -8.22 11.11
C ARG A 233 -30.86 -6.81 11.67
N ARG A 234 -29.81 -5.99 11.66
CA ARG A 234 -29.88 -4.59 12.12
C ARG A 234 -30.90 -3.76 11.34
N GLY A 235 -30.93 -3.93 10.02
CA GLY A 235 -31.89 -3.23 9.17
C GLY A 235 -33.35 -3.60 9.48
N LYS A 236 -33.64 -4.86 9.85
CA LYS A 236 -34.98 -5.29 10.27
C LYS A 236 -35.37 -4.76 11.65
N GLU A 237 -34.43 -4.74 12.60
CA GLU A 237 -34.66 -4.21 13.95
C GLU A 237 -34.95 -2.69 13.90
N GLU A 238 -34.22 -1.92 13.08
CA GLU A 238 -34.49 -0.49 12.87
C GLU A 238 -35.83 -0.22 12.17
N GLU A 239 -36.28 -1.10 11.26
CA GLU A 239 -37.57 -0.96 10.60
C GLU A 239 -38.74 -1.27 11.56
N GLU A 240 -38.58 -2.25 12.45
CA GLU A 240 -39.55 -2.55 13.50
C GLU A 240 -39.63 -1.43 14.55
N GLU A 241 -38.51 -0.82 14.92
CA GLU A 241 -38.46 0.30 15.86
C GLU A 241 -39.11 1.57 15.26
N LYS A 242 -38.91 1.83 13.96
CA LYS A 242 -39.61 2.89 13.22
C LYS A 242 -41.13 2.64 13.11
N LYS A 243 -41.56 1.39 13.03
CA LYS A 243 -42.99 1.03 13.03
C LYS A 243 -43.62 1.17 14.41
N ARG A 244 -42.89 0.89 15.50
CA ARG A 244 -43.34 1.08 16.89
C ARG A 244 -43.46 2.56 17.24
N THR A 245 -42.45 3.36 16.94
CA THR A 245 -42.47 4.83 17.16
C THR A 245 -43.56 5.54 16.36
N ARG A 246 -43.90 5.09 15.14
CA ARG A 246 -45.07 5.58 14.40
C ARG A 246 -46.42 5.22 15.04
N LYS A 247 -46.47 4.13 15.80
CA LYS A 247 -47.69 3.68 16.51
C LYS A 247 -47.87 4.38 17.85
N ASP A 248 -46.77 4.69 18.54
CA ASP A 248 -46.76 5.36 19.84
C ASP A 248 -46.95 6.89 19.72
N ASN A 249 -46.56 7.49 18.59
CA ASN A 249 -46.73 8.94 18.33
C ASN A 249 -48.06 9.31 17.65
N GLY A 250 -49.08 8.47 17.74
CA GLY A 250 -50.49 8.79 17.42
C GLY A 250 -50.71 9.88 16.36
N PHE A 251 -50.34 9.61 15.10
CA PHE A 251 -50.72 10.46 13.97
C PHE A 251 -51.82 9.73 13.19
N GLU A 252 -53.06 9.95 13.61
CA GLU A 252 -54.20 9.85 12.70
C GLU A 252 -54.05 10.97 11.66
N GLU A 253 -54.00 10.63 10.38
CA GLU A 253 -54.33 11.59 9.32
C GLU A 253 -55.83 11.90 9.44
N ASN A 254 -56.19 12.98 10.12
CA ASN A 254 -57.54 13.54 10.04
C ASN A 254 -57.47 15.08 9.99
N GLY A 255 -58.33 15.65 9.14
CA GLY A 255 -58.23 17.02 8.62
C GLY A 255 -58.07 18.16 9.62
N PHE A 256 -57.36 19.21 9.13
CA PHE A 256 -57.69 20.64 9.25
C PHE A 256 -57.65 21.30 10.66
N PHE A 257 -56.65 22.16 10.91
CA PHE A 257 -56.79 23.63 11.07
C PHE A 257 -55.42 24.32 11.29
N VAL A 258 -55.29 25.50 10.70
CA VAL A 258 -54.17 26.46 10.74
C VAL A 258 -54.39 27.48 11.86
N ILE A 259 -53.35 27.95 12.56
CA ILE A 259 -53.27 29.35 13.06
C ILE A 259 -51.80 29.83 13.03
N GLU A 260 -51.58 30.94 12.34
CA GLU A 260 -50.32 31.69 12.21
C GLU A 260 -50.08 32.69 13.36
N GLY A 261 -48.79 32.95 13.64
CA GLY A 261 -48.19 34.29 13.83
C GLY A 261 -48.66 35.19 14.98
N LYS A 262 -47.78 35.40 15.98
CA LYS A 262 -47.72 36.66 16.73
C LYS A 262 -46.53 37.48 16.23
N GLU A 263 -46.82 38.62 15.62
CA GLU A 263 -45.88 39.70 15.35
C GLU A 263 -45.57 40.48 16.63
N GLU A 264 -44.30 40.88 16.78
CA GLU A 264 -43.86 41.95 17.68
C GLU A 264 -44.01 43.31 16.98
N LYS A 265 -44.52 44.32 17.68
CA LYS A 265 -44.24 45.75 17.42
C LYS A 265 -44.18 46.56 18.72
N GLU A 266 -43.33 47.57 18.65
CA GLU A 266 -42.81 48.50 19.67
C GLU A 266 -43.81 49.55 20.21
N GLU A 267 -43.27 50.38 21.13
CA GLU A 267 -43.67 51.77 21.50
C GLU A 267 -44.86 51.94 22.47
N GLU A 268 -44.95 52.92 23.38
CA GLU A 268 -44.10 53.93 24.03
C GLU A 268 -45.05 54.65 25.05
N LYS A 269 -44.51 55.29 26.11
CA LYS A 269 -45.17 56.30 26.99
C LYS A 269 -46.30 55.78 27.91
N GLU A 270 -46.45 56.20 29.16
CA GLU A 270 -46.12 57.43 29.89
C GLU A 270 -45.93 57.10 31.39
#